data_AF-A0A8J7CIK8-F1
#
_entry.id   AF-A0A8J7CIK8-F1
#
_cell.length_a   1.000
_cell.length_b   1.000
_cell.length_c   1.000
_cell.angle_alpha   90.00
_cell.angle_beta   90.00
_cell.angle_gamma   90.00
#
_symmetry.space_group_name_H-M   'P 1'
#
loop_
_entity.id
_entity.type
_entity.pdbx_description
1 polymer ?
#
loop_
_entity_poly.entity_id
_entity_poly.type
_entity_poly.pdbx_seq_one_letter_code
_entity_poly.pdbx_strand_id
1 'polypeptide(L)'
;MPRSKVRRLLYRAEPARDWEPRLDDLWRRVRQNYPVAVVRDAEGALRRFAGHPMVRYQRFLIFPRYSSQAVAFVIFRCDGRRCRWVDLLWDHAHPGALELAAHISARLARQFHCTGEELWLAGDAEARSRLERLGFRAAEGPAAVSMAVRSFDPELDATQVAERLYLTMADTDRV
;
A
#
# COMPACT_ATOMS: atom_id res chain seq x y z
N MET A 1 2.31 20.13 16.65
CA MET A 1 2.95 18.96 16.00
C MET A 1 3.74 19.39 14.74
N PRO A 2 5.09 19.39 14.77
CA PRO A 2 5.92 19.71 13.58
C PRO A 2 6.78 18.55 13.03
N ARG A 3 6.93 17.42 13.74
CA ARG A 3 7.95 16.39 13.43
C ARG A 3 7.73 15.60 12.13
N SER A 4 6.49 15.38 11.68
CA SER A 4 6.20 14.57 10.49
C SER A 4 6.62 15.25 9.18
N LYS A 5 6.59 16.59 9.11
CA LYS A 5 7.01 17.31 7.89
C LYS A 5 8.51 17.19 7.61
N VAL A 6 9.33 17.01 8.63
CA VAL A 6 10.80 16.94 8.52
C VAL A 6 11.27 15.56 8.08
N ARG A 7 10.66 14.49 8.61
CA ARG A 7 11.09 13.11 8.34
C ARG A 7 10.92 12.71 6.88
N ARG A 8 9.79 13.08 6.25
CA ARG A 8 9.57 12.80 4.82
C ARG A 8 10.60 13.45 3.87
N LEU A 9 11.25 14.55 4.27
CA LEU A 9 12.27 15.22 3.44
C LEU A 9 13.55 14.38 3.31
N LEU A 10 13.73 13.40 4.20
CA LEU A 10 14.78 12.39 4.13
C LEU A 10 14.45 11.25 3.16
N TYR A 11 13.35 11.35 2.42
CA TYR A 11 12.92 10.36 1.45
C TYR A 11 12.67 11.02 0.09
N ARG A 12 12.79 10.23 -0.97
CA ARG A 12 12.42 10.60 -2.33
C ARG A 12 11.54 9.52 -2.93
N ALA A 13 10.69 9.92 -3.87
CA ALA A 13 9.87 8.99 -4.63
C ALA A 13 10.24 9.06 -6.11
N GLU A 14 10.21 7.91 -6.77
CA GLU A 14 10.46 7.75 -8.20
C GLU A 14 9.26 7.01 -8.81
N PRO A 15 8.75 7.41 -9.99
CA PRO A 15 7.75 6.62 -10.70
C PRO A 15 8.26 5.20 -10.96
N ALA A 16 7.43 4.20 -10.67
CA ALA A 16 7.76 2.82 -10.93
C ALA A 16 7.55 2.47 -12.41
N ARG A 17 8.52 1.77 -12.99
CA ARG A 17 8.42 1.22 -14.35
C ARG A 17 7.42 0.08 -14.38
N ASP A 18 7.00 -0.34 -15.57
CA ASP A 18 6.10 -1.50 -15.70
C ASP A 18 6.76 -2.76 -15.13
N TRP A 19 8.01 -3.01 -15.52
CA TRP A 19 8.89 -3.97 -14.87
C TRP A 19 9.79 -3.28 -13.85
N GLU A 20 9.66 -3.63 -12.57
CA GLU A 20 10.39 -2.99 -11.47
C GLU A 20 11.06 -4.02 -10.55
N PRO A 21 12.27 -4.52 -10.90
CA PRO A 21 12.94 -5.60 -10.16
C PRO A 21 13.35 -5.21 -8.73
N ARG A 22 13.42 -3.91 -8.41
CA ARG A 22 13.68 -3.43 -7.03
C ARG A 22 12.56 -3.84 -6.06
N LEU A 23 11.38 -4.22 -6.57
CA LEU A 23 10.29 -4.78 -5.76
C LEU A 23 10.62 -6.16 -5.20
N ASP A 24 11.36 -6.99 -5.92
CA ASP A 24 11.71 -8.33 -5.44
C ASP A 24 12.55 -8.24 -4.17
N ASP A 25 13.49 -7.30 -4.15
CA ASP A 25 14.34 -7.02 -3.00
C ASP A 25 13.55 -6.42 -1.83
N LEU A 26 12.62 -5.50 -2.11
CA LEU A 26 11.73 -4.95 -1.09
C LEU A 26 10.87 -6.07 -0.48
N TRP A 27 10.17 -6.84 -1.31
CA TRP A 27 9.32 -7.95 -0.91
C TRP A 27 10.09 -8.96 -0.06
N ARG A 28 11.28 -9.38 -0.50
CA ARG A 28 12.12 -10.32 0.26
C ARG A 28 12.44 -9.84 1.66
N ARG A 29 12.69 -8.54 1.86
CA ARG A 29 12.99 -7.95 3.17
C ARG A 29 11.76 -7.84 4.07
N VAL A 30 10.62 -7.42 3.52
CA VAL A 30 9.45 -7.06 4.33
C VAL A 30 8.40 -8.16 4.44
N ARG A 31 8.46 -9.22 3.63
CA ARG A 31 7.48 -10.34 3.65
C ARG A 31 7.28 -10.97 5.02
N GLN A 32 8.28 -10.95 5.90
CA GLN A 32 8.15 -11.45 7.27
C GLN A 32 7.17 -10.64 8.13
N ASN A 33 6.91 -9.37 7.77
CA ASN A 33 5.89 -8.54 8.41
C ASN A 33 4.48 -8.90 7.94
N TYR A 34 4.36 -9.68 6.86
CA TYR A 34 3.10 -10.02 6.18
C TYR A 34 2.98 -11.54 6.06
N PRO A 35 2.74 -12.25 7.17
CA PRO A 35 2.80 -13.72 7.23
C PRO A 35 1.80 -14.42 6.31
N VAL A 36 0.65 -13.79 6.04
CA VAL A 36 -0.32 -14.26 5.05
C VAL A 36 -0.61 -13.10 4.11
N ALA A 37 -0.16 -13.19 2.86
CA ALA A 37 -0.29 -12.11 1.89
C ALA A 37 -0.15 -12.65 0.46
N VAL A 38 -0.78 -11.96 -0.50
CA VAL A 38 -0.43 -12.11 -1.92
C VAL A 38 1.00 -11.62 -2.13
N VAL A 39 1.76 -12.36 -2.96
CA VAL A 39 3.13 -12.00 -3.35
C VAL A 39 3.13 -10.66 -4.09
N ARG A 40 3.88 -9.70 -3.56
CA ARG A 40 3.99 -8.31 -4.06
C ARG A 40 5.38 -8.02 -4.64
N ASP A 41 5.84 -8.91 -5.51
CA ASP A 41 7.10 -8.80 -6.22
C ASP A 41 6.93 -8.08 -7.58
N ALA A 42 8.01 -7.98 -8.37
CA ALA A 42 7.99 -7.30 -9.66
C ALA A 42 7.01 -7.95 -10.65
N GLU A 43 6.92 -9.28 -10.64
CA GLU A 43 6.04 -10.03 -11.53
C GLU A 43 4.56 -9.83 -11.16
N GLY A 44 4.24 -9.88 -9.87
CA GLY A 44 2.91 -9.57 -9.34
C GLY A 44 2.48 -8.15 -9.71
N ALA A 45 3.38 -7.17 -9.52
CA ALA A 45 3.08 -5.79 -9.85
C ALA A 45 2.88 -5.56 -11.36
N LEU A 46 3.70 -6.20 -12.21
CA LEU A 46 3.56 -6.15 -13.66
C LEU A 46 2.20 -6.68 -14.10
N ARG A 47 1.87 -7.92 -13.70
CA ARG A 47 0.60 -8.58 -14.09
C ARG A 47 -0.63 -7.78 -13.69
N ARG A 48 -0.56 -7.08 -12.55
CA ARG A 48 -1.72 -6.44 -11.94
C ARG A 48 -1.90 -4.98 -12.32
N PHE A 49 -0.79 -4.25 -12.53
CA PHE A 49 -0.84 -2.79 -12.64
C PHE A 49 -0.19 -2.22 -13.89
N ALA A 50 0.52 -3.04 -14.69
CA ALA A 50 1.04 -2.59 -15.98
C ALA A 50 0.01 -2.82 -17.09
N GLY A 51 -0.07 -1.86 -18.03
CA GLY A 51 -0.79 -2.06 -19.29
C GLY A 51 -2.32 -2.13 -19.22
N HIS A 52 -2.96 -1.78 -18.09
CA HIS A 52 -4.42 -1.81 -18.01
C HIS A 52 -5.03 -0.72 -18.94
N PRO A 53 -5.76 -1.09 -20.00
CA PRO A 53 -6.15 -0.14 -21.05
C PRO A 53 -7.11 0.96 -20.57
N MET A 54 -7.89 0.66 -19.52
CA MET A 54 -8.92 1.56 -18.99
C MET A 54 -8.58 2.20 -17.63
N VAL A 55 -7.50 1.77 -16.96
CA VAL A 55 -7.21 2.21 -15.59
C VAL A 55 -5.79 2.71 -15.52
N ARG A 56 -5.64 3.98 -15.15
CA ARG A 56 -4.34 4.63 -15.01
C ARG A 56 -3.91 4.65 -13.55
N TYR A 57 -3.05 3.71 -13.18
CA TYR A 57 -2.43 3.68 -11.87
C TYR A 57 -1.22 4.62 -11.80
N GLN A 58 -1.08 5.36 -10.70
CA GLN A 58 0.13 6.11 -10.38
C GLN A 58 0.96 5.29 -9.38
N ARG A 59 2.11 4.77 -9.84
CA ARG A 59 2.93 3.81 -9.10
C ARG A 59 4.24 4.46 -8.71
N PHE A 60 4.65 4.33 -7.45
CA PHE A 60 5.87 4.94 -6.94
C PHE A 60 6.68 3.96 -6.09
N LEU A 61 8.00 3.97 -6.30
CA LEU A 61 8.96 3.49 -5.31
C LEU A 61 9.43 4.66 -4.44
N ILE A 62 9.63 4.38 -3.16
CA ILE A 62 10.14 5.34 -2.18
C ILE A 62 11.48 4.86 -1.64
N PHE A 63 12.42 5.79 -1.53
CA PHE A 63 13.80 5.57 -1.11
C PHE A 63 14.18 6.54 0.00
N PRO A 64 15.06 6.16 0.94
CA PRO A 64 15.84 7.13 1.67
C PRO A 64 16.60 8.04 0.69
N ARG A 65 16.71 9.33 1.01
CA ARG A 65 17.18 10.39 0.09
C ARG A 65 18.54 10.10 -0.53
N TYR A 66 19.42 9.39 0.18
CA TYR A 66 20.78 9.06 -0.22
C TYR A 66 21.03 7.56 -0.42
N SER A 67 19.96 6.75 -0.52
CA SER A 67 20.04 5.31 -0.80
C SER A 67 19.37 4.98 -2.13
N SER A 68 19.80 3.89 -2.77
CA SER A 68 19.13 3.28 -3.93
C SER A 68 18.22 2.10 -3.53
N GLN A 69 18.20 1.73 -2.25
CA GLN A 69 17.36 0.66 -1.74
C GLN A 69 15.94 1.17 -1.51
N ALA A 70 14.97 0.57 -2.21
CA ALA A 70 13.56 0.87 -2.02
C ALA A 70 13.08 0.43 -0.63
N VAL A 71 12.29 1.28 0.02
CA VAL A 71 11.73 1.05 1.35
C VAL A 71 10.20 1.12 1.37
N ALA A 72 9.59 1.58 0.27
CA ALA A 72 8.18 1.38 0.05
C ALA A 72 7.85 1.34 -1.45
N PHE A 73 6.74 0.70 -1.75
CA PHE A 73 6.04 0.73 -3.02
C PHE A 73 4.59 1.10 -2.73
N VAL A 74 4.06 2.04 -3.49
CA VAL A 74 2.67 2.51 -3.32
C VAL A 74 2.04 2.73 -4.68
N ILE A 75 0.76 2.37 -4.76
CA ILE A 75 -0.04 2.51 -5.96
C ILE A 75 -1.28 3.33 -5.64
N PHE A 76 -1.51 4.35 -6.46
CA PHE A 76 -2.71 5.16 -6.41
C PHE A 76 -3.56 4.98 -7.66
N ARG A 77 -4.86 5.18 -7.49
CA ARG A 77 -5.81 5.40 -8.56
C ARG A 77 -6.67 6.61 -8.22
N CYS A 78 -6.70 7.59 -9.12
CA CYS A 78 -7.58 8.74 -8.99
C CYS A 78 -8.75 8.59 -9.98
N ASP A 79 -9.93 8.27 -9.46
CA ASP A 79 -11.16 8.17 -10.25
C ASP A 79 -12.37 8.57 -9.36
N GLY A 80 -13.50 8.95 -9.96
CA GLY A 80 -14.75 9.10 -9.22
C GLY A 80 -14.68 10.05 -8.01
N ARG A 81 -13.90 11.13 -8.11
CA ARG A 81 -13.60 12.10 -7.03
C ARG A 81 -12.84 11.54 -5.81
N ARG A 82 -12.26 10.34 -5.89
CA ARG A 82 -11.46 9.75 -4.81
C ARG A 82 -10.05 9.45 -5.28
N CYS A 83 -9.08 9.72 -4.40
CA CYS A 83 -7.72 9.21 -4.55
C CYS A 83 -7.59 7.93 -3.71
N ARG A 84 -7.59 6.78 -4.37
CA ARG A 84 -7.52 5.47 -3.73
C ARG A 84 -6.09 5.01 -3.61
N TRP A 85 -5.69 4.54 -2.43
CA TRP A 85 -4.47 3.77 -2.28
C TRP A 85 -4.82 2.32 -2.61
N VAL A 86 -4.41 1.90 -3.79
CA VAL A 86 -4.75 0.60 -4.35
C VAL A 86 -3.92 -0.48 -3.69
N ASP A 87 -2.61 -0.25 -3.57
CA ASP A 87 -1.69 -1.16 -2.92
C ASP A 87 -0.62 -0.41 -2.14
N LEU A 88 -0.09 -1.07 -1.12
CA LEU A 88 0.96 -0.58 -0.25
C LEU A 88 1.88 -1.75 0.09
N LEU A 89 3.19 -1.52 0.03
CA LEU A 89 4.19 -2.42 0.57
C LEU A 89 5.29 -1.55 1.16
N TRP A 90 5.65 -1.70 2.42
CA TRP A 90 6.63 -0.80 3.03
C TRP A 90 7.42 -1.46 4.16
N ASP A 91 8.57 -0.87 4.44
CA ASP A 91 9.45 -1.27 5.52
C ASP A 91 9.13 -0.46 6.78
N HIS A 92 8.71 -1.13 7.85
CA HIS A 92 8.34 -0.51 9.13
C HIS A 92 9.50 0.26 9.77
N ALA A 93 10.75 -0.08 9.43
CA ALA A 93 11.94 0.66 9.86
C ALA A 93 12.03 2.07 9.24
N HIS A 94 11.24 2.35 8.19
CA HIS A 94 11.27 3.58 7.41
C HIS A 94 9.94 4.35 7.46
N PRO A 95 9.52 4.86 8.63
CA PRO A 95 8.23 5.52 8.79
C PRO A 95 8.03 6.78 7.96
N GLY A 96 9.12 7.47 7.59
CA GLY A 96 9.04 8.63 6.71
C GLY A 96 8.66 8.27 5.27
N ALA A 97 8.77 7.01 4.86
CA ALA A 97 8.31 6.54 3.56
C ALA A 97 6.77 6.57 3.49
N LEU A 98 6.08 6.10 4.53
CA LEU A 98 4.62 6.17 4.61
C LEU A 98 4.12 7.64 4.70
N GLU A 99 4.84 8.49 5.44
CA GLU A 99 4.56 9.94 5.47
C GLU A 99 4.74 10.60 4.09
N LEU A 100 5.74 10.17 3.31
CA LEU A 100 5.93 10.64 1.94
C LEU A 100 4.84 10.11 1.00
N ALA A 101 4.43 8.85 1.13
CA ALA A 101 3.31 8.30 0.38
C ALA A 101 2.02 9.12 0.62
N ALA A 102 1.72 9.46 1.88
CA ALA A 102 0.58 10.31 2.21
C ALA A 102 0.71 11.75 1.70
N HIS A 103 1.93 12.25 1.60
CA HIS A 103 2.15 13.54 0.93
C HIS A 103 1.88 13.47 -0.58
N ILE A 104 2.30 12.39 -1.23
CA ILE A 104 2.08 12.17 -2.67
C ILE A 104 0.60 12.00 -2.96
N SER A 105 -0.11 11.18 -2.19
CA SER A 105 -1.56 10.98 -2.35
C SER A 105 -2.34 12.29 -2.21
N ALA A 106 -2.03 13.11 -1.20
CA ALA A 106 -2.66 14.43 -1.04
C ALA A 106 -2.36 15.38 -2.22
N ARG A 107 -1.19 15.26 -2.86
CA ARG A 107 -0.87 16.03 -4.08
C ARG A 107 -1.66 15.52 -5.28
N LEU A 108 -1.75 14.20 -5.47
CA LEU A 108 -2.54 13.58 -6.53
C LEU A 108 -4.02 13.93 -6.37
N ALA A 109 -4.56 13.82 -5.15
CA ALA A 109 -5.94 14.19 -4.83
C ALA A 109 -6.24 15.63 -5.28
N ARG A 110 -5.36 16.59 -4.98
CA ARG A 110 -5.53 17.98 -5.47
C ARG A 110 -5.41 18.09 -6.99
N GLN A 111 -4.42 17.44 -7.58
CA GLN A 111 -4.17 17.47 -9.03
C GLN A 111 -5.35 16.91 -9.83
N PHE A 112 -6.02 15.88 -9.31
CA PHE A 112 -7.16 15.23 -9.94
C PHE A 112 -8.52 15.66 -9.33
N HIS A 113 -8.56 16.77 -8.60
CA HIS A 113 -9.79 17.34 -8.01
C HIS A 113 -10.62 16.33 -7.19
N CYS A 114 -9.94 15.42 -6.49
CA CYS A 114 -10.57 14.47 -5.58
C CYS A 114 -11.07 15.20 -4.31
N THR A 115 -12.20 14.75 -3.79
CA THR A 115 -12.81 15.27 -2.55
C THR A 115 -12.30 14.55 -1.30
N GLY A 116 -11.56 13.44 -1.47
CA GLY A 116 -10.90 12.77 -0.37
C GLY A 116 -10.05 11.58 -0.82
N GLU A 117 -9.42 10.98 0.18
CA GLU A 117 -8.52 9.84 0.04
C GLU A 117 -9.13 8.63 0.77
N GLU A 118 -8.93 7.43 0.21
CA GLU A 118 -9.40 6.19 0.83
C GLU A 118 -8.42 5.04 0.56
N LEU A 119 -8.41 4.06 1.46
CA LEU A 119 -7.65 2.84 1.33
C LEU A 119 -8.33 1.70 2.08
N TRP A 120 -8.10 0.47 1.64
CA TRP A 120 -8.39 -0.73 2.41
C TRP A 120 -7.06 -1.27 2.93
N LEU A 121 -7.03 -1.58 4.23
CA LEU A 121 -5.83 -2.05 4.90
C LEU A 121 -6.22 -3.00 6.04
N ALA A 122 -5.87 -4.27 5.88
CA ALA A 122 -5.89 -5.27 6.95
C ALA A 122 -4.50 -5.88 7.12
N GLY A 123 -4.19 -6.43 8.29
CA GLY A 123 -2.93 -7.12 8.56
C GLY A 123 -1.69 -6.22 8.74
N ASP A 124 -1.85 -4.89 8.83
CA ASP A 124 -0.75 -3.94 9.10
C ASP A 124 -1.17 -2.87 10.12
N ALA A 125 -1.09 -3.24 11.39
CA ALA A 125 -1.43 -2.36 12.51
C ALA A 125 -0.50 -1.13 12.60
N GLU A 126 0.75 -1.27 12.16
CA GLU A 126 1.74 -0.20 12.20
C GLU A 126 1.41 0.89 11.18
N ALA A 127 1.07 0.50 9.95
CA ALA A 127 0.60 1.44 8.93
C ALA A 127 -0.71 2.10 9.37
N ARG A 128 -1.66 1.34 9.93
CA ARG A 128 -2.93 1.89 10.45
C ARG A 128 -2.67 2.99 11.49
N SER A 129 -1.89 2.69 12.53
CA SER A 129 -1.56 3.66 13.60
C SER A 129 -0.89 4.92 13.06
N ARG A 130 -0.07 4.79 12.02
CA ARG A 130 0.62 5.92 11.38
C ARG A 130 -0.31 6.75 10.52
N LEU A 131 -1.16 6.12 9.72
CA LEU A 131 -2.13 6.81 8.87
C LEU A 131 -3.16 7.56 9.71
N GLU A 132 -3.60 6.98 10.83
CA GLU A 132 -4.48 7.67 11.79
C GLU A 132 -3.85 8.98 12.30
N ARG A 133 -2.55 8.95 12.64
CA ARG A 133 -1.80 10.17 13.03
C ARG A 133 -1.61 11.17 11.88
N LEU A 134 -1.74 10.73 10.64
CA LEU A 134 -1.70 11.59 9.45
C LEU A 134 -3.09 12.12 9.07
N GLY A 135 -4.14 11.76 9.82
CA GLY A 135 -5.50 12.28 9.65
C GLY A 135 -6.46 11.32 8.94
N PHE A 136 -6.01 10.12 8.57
CA PHE A 136 -6.93 9.06 8.13
C PHE A 136 -7.81 8.62 9.31
N ARG A 137 -9.02 8.18 9.01
CA ARG A 137 -9.95 7.66 10.01
C ARG A 137 -10.52 6.35 9.49
N ALA A 138 -10.67 5.37 10.37
CA ALA A 138 -11.47 4.20 10.06
C ALA A 138 -12.90 4.65 9.77
N ALA A 139 -13.49 4.17 8.67
CA ALA A 139 -14.88 4.45 8.36
C ALA A 139 -15.79 3.65 9.30
N GLU A 140 -16.77 4.30 9.92
CA GLU A 140 -17.84 3.65 10.70
C GLU A 140 -19.02 3.34 9.76
N GLY A 141 -19.37 2.06 9.58
CA GLY A 141 -20.45 1.60 8.68
C GLY A 141 -20.08 0.31 7.96
N PRO A 142 -21.02 -0.42 7.32
CA PRO A 142 -20.76 -1.77 6.80
C PRO A 142 -19.93 -1.69 5.50
N ALA A 143 -18.64 -1.40 5.63
CA ALA A 143 -17.62 -1.72 4.63
C ALA A 143 -17.01 -3.09 4.96
N ALA A 144 -17.84 -4.01 5.47
CA ALA A 144 -17.42 -5.37 5.76
C ALA A 144 -17.26 -6.10 4.43
N VAL A 145 -16.09 -5.94 3.81
CA VAL A 145 -15.53 -7.03 3.02
C VAL A 145 -15.50 -8.22 3.97
N SER A 146 -16.53 -9.06 3.92
CA SER A 146 -16.58 -10.27 4.74
C SER A 146 -15.63 -11.26 4.09
N MET A 147 -14.48 -11.44 4.72
CA MET A 147 -13.50 -12.39 4.25
C MET A 147 -13.87 -13.78 4.75
N ALA A 148 -14.12 -14.70 3.82
CA ALA A 148 -14.28 -16.11 4.13
C ALA A 148 -12.97 -16.83 3.80
N VAL A 149 -12.28 -17.33 4.82
CA VAL A 149 -11.14 -18.24 4.66
C VAL A 149 -11.66 -19.65 4.84
N ARG A 150 -11.44 -20.50 3.84
CA ARG A 150 -11.70 -21.94 3.94
C ARG A 150 -10.38 -22.68 3.79
N SER A 151 -9.96 -23.36 4.84
CA SER A 151 -8.86 -24.31 4.75
C SER A 151 -9.38 -25.67 4.29
N PHE A 152 -8.64 -26.32 3.40
CA PHE A 152 -8.82 -27.75 3.09
C PHE A 152 -7.82 -28.63 3.85
N ASP A 153 -6.89 -28.01 4.56
CA ASP A 153 -5.94 -28.66 5.47
C ASP A 153 -6.49 -28.53 6.90
N PRO A 154 -6.77 -29.66 7.60
CA PRO A 154 -7.31 -29.64 8.94
C PRO A 154 -6.34 -29.08 10.00
N GLU A 155 -5.04 -28.97 9.70
CA GLU A 155 -4.05 -28.41 10.62
C GLU A 155 -3.99 -26.88 10.58
N LEU A 156 -4.61 -26.26 9.56
CA LEU A 156 -4.67 -24.81 9.40
C LEU A 156 -5.94 -24.21 10.02
N ASP A 157 -5.75 -23.44 11.10
CA ASP A 157 -6.80 -22.63 11.70
C ASP A 157 -7.14 -21.42 10.81
N ALA A 158 -8.28 -21.52 10.11
CA ALA A 158 -8.77 -20.48 9.22
C ALA A 158 -8.97 -19.12 9.92
N THR A 159 -9.25 -19.10 11.22
CA THR A 159 -9.43 -17.88 12.01
C THR A 159 -8.09 -17.16 12.18
N GLN A 160 -7.04 -17.90 12.54
CA GLN A 160 -5.69 -17.35 12.69
C GLN A 160 -5.13 -16.83 11.35
N VAL A 161 -5.45 -17.52 10.25
CA VAL A 161 -5.10 -17.05 8.90
C VAL A 161 -5.81 -15.74 8.59
N ALA A 162 -7.11 -15.64 8.90
CA ALA A 162 -7.89 -14.43 8.64
C ALA A 162 -7.39 -13.21 9.43
N GLU A 163 -7.02 -13.38 10.71
CA GLU A 163 -6.50 -12.30 11.55
C GLU A 163 -5.13 -11.77 11.08
N ARG A 164 -4.38 -12.60 10.36
CA ARG A 164 -3.02 -12.31 9.89
C ARG A 164 -2.95 -11.96 8.41
N LEU A 165 -4.08 -11.94 7.71
CA LEU A 165 -4.10 -11.62 6.29
C LEU A 165 -3.79 -10.14 6.08
N TYR A 166 -2.72 -9.89 5.33
CA TYR A 166 -2.45 -8.59 4.76
C TYR A 166 -3.30 -8.39 3.51
N LEU A 167 -4.20 -7.40 3.56
CA LEU A 167 -5.15 -7.11 2.49
C LEU A 167 -5.14 -5.62 2.15
N THR A 168 -5.05 -5.33 0.84
CA THR A 168 -5.22 -4.00 0.27
C THR A 168 -6.38 -4.00 -0.75
N MET A 169 -6.76 -2.83 -1.26
CA MET A 169 -7.78 -2.75 -2.32
C MET A 169 -7.39 -3.60 -3.54
N ALA A 170 -6.09 -3.69 -3.80
CA ALA A 170 -5.55 -4.55 -4.83
C ALA A 170 -6.00 -6.00 -4.67
N ASP A 171 -6.26 -6.55 -3.49
CA ASP A 171 -6.65 -7.96 -3.38
C ASP A 171 -8.14 -8.21 -3.68
N THR A 172 -8.90 -7.14 -3.88
CA THR A 172 -10.37 -7.18 -4.04
C THR A 172 -10.85 -6.64 -5.38
N ASP A 173 -10.07 -5.76 -6.01
CA ASP A 173 -10.32 -5.31 -7.37
C ASP A 173 -10.28 -6.54 -8.28
N ARG A 174 -11.44 -6.95 -8.82
CA ARG A 174 -11.47 -7.87 -9.95
C ARG A 174 -10.99 -7.09 -11.17
N VAL A 175 -9.83 -7.47 -11.68
CA VAL A 175 -9.35 -7.06 -13.00
C VAL A 175 -10.04 -7.93 -14.04
#